data_AF-A0A369T1F6-F1
#
_entry.id   AF-A0A369T1F6-F1
#
_cell.length_a   1.000
_cell.length_b   1.000
_cell.length_c   1.000
_cell.angle_alpha   90.00
_cell.angle_beta   90.00
_cell.angle_gamma   90.00
#
_symmetry.space_group_name_H-M   'P 1'
#
loop_
_entity.id
_entity.type
_entity.pdbx_description
1 polymer ?
#
loop_
_entity_poly.entity_id
_entity_poly.type
_entity_poly.pdbx_seq_one_letter_code
_entity_poly.pdbx_strand_id
1 'polypeptide(L)'
;MRDLLNRLAERAPHPDRLAFGKIVVHLQRPELVSRIYDYVMYRVPYVIEDQEETPPRRTPVGFVFATAPRFTDQELAGKTAAEVEAMWRARFEEALRAEFSAVVNVYRMNKELFRP
;
A
#
# COMPACT_ATOMS: atom_id res chain seq x y z
N MET A 1 -11.57 -12.47 17.56
CA MET A 1 -11.36 -11.95 16.18
C MET A 1 -11.06 -10.45 16.18
N ARG A 2 -11.82 -9.64 16.90
CA ARG A 2 -11.59 -8.18 16.96
C ARG A 2 -10.18 -7.79 17.40
N ASP A 3 -9.59 -8.51 18.36
CA ASP A 3 -8.21 -8.27 18.81
C ASP A 3 -7.17 -8.58 17.72
N LEU A 4 -7.43 -9.55 16.85
CA LEU A 4 -6.56 -9.82 15.70
C LEU A 4 -6.60 -8.63 14.73
N LEU A 5 -7.79 -8.15 14.38
CA LEU A 5 -7.95 -6.99 13.50
C LEU A 5 -7.31 -5.72 14.07
N ASN A 6 -7.42 -5.51 15.39
CA ASN A 6 -6.75 -4.40 16.07
C ASN A 6 -5.22 -4.50 15.96
N ARG A 7 -4.65 -5.69 16.21
CA ARG A 7 -3.19 -5.92 16.07
C ARG A 7 -2.71 -5.73 14.64
N LEU A 8 -3.46 -6.24 13.65
CA LEU A 8 -3.16 -6.03 12.23
C LEU A 8 -3.26 -4.55 11.87
N ALA A 9 -4.22 -3.82 12.44
CA ALA A 9 -4.35 -2.40 12.21
C ALA A 9 -3.21 -1.58 12.83
N GLU A 10 -2.67 -1.99 13.98
CA GLU A 10 -1.53 -1.35 14.62
C GLU A 10 -0.19 -1.66 13.91
N ARG A 11 -0.10 -2.84 13.29
CA ARG A 11 1.06 -3.28 12.54
C ARG A 11 0.63 -3.84 11.18
N ALA A 12 0.27 -2.93 10.28
CA ALA A 12 -0.18 -3.25 8.94
C ALA A 12 0.81 -4.16 8.19
N PRO A 13 0.45 -5.43 7.90
CA PRO A 13 1.23 -6.23 6.97
C PRO A 13 1.13 -5.61 5.57
N HIS A 14 2.25 -5.19 5.02
CA HIS A 14 2.36 -4.55 3.71
C HIS A 14 3.50 -5.20 2.93
N PRO A 15 3.45 -5.16 1.59
CA PRO A 15 4.59 -5.57 0.77
C PRO A 15 5.70 -4.51 0.82
N ASP A 16 6.96 -4.93 0.77
CA ASP A 16 8.11 -4.00 0.70
C ASP A 16 8.22 -3.29 -0.65
N ARG A 17 7.62 -3.89 -1.69
CA ARG A 17 7.63 -3.34 -3.05
C ARG A 17 6.43 -3.76 -3.88
N LEU A 18 6.05 -2.90 -4.82
CA LEU A 18 5.04 -3.15 -5.84
C LEU A 18 5.61 -2.84 -7.22
N ALA A 19 5.52 -3.79 -8.15
CA ALA A 19 6.03 -3.62 -9.51
C ALA A 19 4.90 -3.24 -10.48
N PHE A 20 5.21 -2.29 -11.36
CA PHE A 20 4.35 -1.76 -12.43
C PHE A 20 5.12 -1.77 -13.76
N GLY A 21 5.43 -2.97 -14.25
CA GLY A 21 6.38 -3.15 -15.35
C GLY A 21 7.81 -2.92 -14.87
N LYS A 22 8.57 -2.05 -15.56
CA LYS A 22 9.94 -1.66 -15.18
C LYS A 22 10.00 -0.58 -14.09
N ILE A 23 8.86 -0.09 -13.64
CA ILE A 23 8.77 0.86 -12.53
C ILE A 23 8.48 0.06 -11.27
N VAL A 24 9.33 0.20 -10.26
CA VAL A 24 9.19 -0.44 -8.95
C VAL A 24 8.92 0.62 -7.90
N VAL A 25 7.80 0.50 -7.20
CA VAL A 25 7.52 1.32 -6.01
C VAL A 25 8.07 0.57 -4.80
N HIS A 26 9.02 1.18 -4.10
CA HIS A 26 9.53 0.71 -2.83
C HIS A 26 8.74 1.35 -1.70
N LEU A 27 8.08 0.53 -0.88
CA LEU A 27 7.25 0.98 0.23
C LEU A 27 8.09 0.96 1.50
N GLN A 28 7.92 1.99 2.32
CA GLN A 28 8.40 1.99 3.69
C GLN A 28 7.25 1.62 4.63
N ARG A 29 7.59 1.41 5.90
CA ARG A 29 6.63 1.02 6.93
C ARG A 29 5.45 2.01 7.00
N PRO A 30 4.19 1.56 6.88
CA PRO A 30 3.02 2.39 7.09
C PRO A 30 3.00 3.01 8.48
N GLU A 31 2.69 4.30 8.51
CA GLU A 31 2.58 5.10 9.73
C GLU A 31 1.11 5.36 10.00
N LEU A 32 0.60 4.97 11.17
CA LEU A 32 -0.77 5.24 11.56
C LEU A 32 -0.94 6.76 11.76
N VAL A 33 -1.80 7.39 10.95
CA VAL A 33 -2.05 8.84 11.02
C VAL A 33 -3.40 9.19 11.64
N SER A 34 -4.38 8.30 11.54
CA SER A 34 -5.69 8.51 12.15
C SER A 34 -6.37 7.18 12.48
N ARG A 35 -7.08 7.17 13.60
CA ARG A 35 -7.97 6.08 14.01
C ARG A 35 -9.24 6.68 14.59
N ILE A 36 -10.34 6.51 13.85
CA ILE A 36 -11.67 6.97 14.24
C ILE A 36 -12.59 5.76 14.19
N TYR A 37 -12.91 5.20 15.37
CA TYR A 37 -13.64 3.94 15.50
C TYR A 37 -12.97 2.77 14.74
N ASP A 38 -13.64 2.24 13.72
CA ASP A 38 -13.18 1.18 12.82
C ASP A 38 -12.43 1.71 11.59
N TYR A 39 -12.36 3.03 11.41
CA TYR A 39 -11.57 3.65 10.36
C TYR A 39 -10.14 3.88 10.81
N VAL A 40 -9.20 3.20 10.16
CA VAL A 40 -7.77 3.38 10.37
C VAL A 40 -7.14 3.83 9.06
N MET A 41 -6.39 4.92 9.12
CA MET A 41 -5.69 5.48 7.97
C MET A 41 -4.19 5.48 8.23
N TYR A 42 -3.45 5.09 7.20
CA TYR A 42 -2.00 5.08 7.18
C TYR A 42 -1.48 6.12 6.20
N ARG A 43 -0.36 6.74 6.55
CA ARG A 43 0.55 7.36 5.59
C ARG A 43 1.61 6.32 5.24
N VAL A 44 1.78 6.04 3.95
CA VAL A 44 2.76 5.06 3.45
C VAL A 44 3.84 5.83 2.68
N PRO A 45 5.04 5.98 3.25
CA PRO A 45 6.16 6.58 2.54
C PRO A 45 6.63 5.64 1.42
N TYR A 46 7.02 6.19 0.29
CA TYR A 46 7.49 5.40 -0.85
C TYR A 46 8.57 6.11 -1.67
N VAL A 47 9.30 5.32 -2.46
CA VAL A 47 10.19 5.81 -3.52
C VAL A 47 9.88 5.05 -4.79
N ILE A 48 9.85 5.73 -5.93
CA ILE A 48 9.79 5.10 -7.24
C ILE A 48 11.22 4.87 -7.73
N GLU A 49 11.51 3.64 -8.14
CA GLU A 49 12.67 3.26 -8.93
C GLU A 49 12.23 2.94 -10.35
N ASP A 50 12.69 3.73 -11.31
CA ASP A 50 12.42 3.55 -12.73
C ASP A 50 13.60 2.84 -13.40
N GLN A 51 13.39 1.58 -13.76
CA GLN A 51 14.38 0.72 -14.42
C GLN A 51 14.29 0.79 -15.95
N GLU A 52 13.48 1.70 -16.51
CA GLU A 52 13.50 2.02 -17.94
C GLU A 52 14.70 2.90 -18.30
N GLU A 53 15.25 3.64 -17.33
CA GLU A 53 16.40 4.52 -17.48
C GLU A 53 17.71 3.81 -17.09
N THR A 54 18.84 4.23 -17.69
CA THR A 54 20.17 3.69 -17.37
C THR A 54 21.14 4.83 -17.01
N PRO A 55 21.58 4.95 -15.74
CA PRO A 55 21.23 4.09 -14.60
C PRO A 55 19.77 4.27 -14.13
N PRO A 56 19.21 3.33 -13.34
CA PRO A 56 17.86 3.46 -12.81
C PRO A 56 17.65 4.77 -12.06
N ARG A 57 16.56 5.46 -12.34
CA ARG A 57 16.24 6.75 -11.72
C ARG A 57 15.40 6.53 -10.46
N ARG A 58 15.77 7.19 -9.36
CA ARG A 58 14.99 7.19 -8.12
C ARG A 58 14.35 8.55 -7.85
N THR A 59 13.10 8.54 -7.42
CA THR A 59 12.43 9.76 -6.97
C THR A 59 12.81 10.11 -5.52
N PRO A 60 12.59 11.36 -5.08
CA PRO A 60 12.49 11.66 -3.66
C PRO A 60 11.38 10.83 -2.99
N VAL A 61 11.40 10.80 -1.65
CA VAL A 61 10.35 10.15 -0.86
C VAL A 61 9.02 10.88 -1.06
N GLY A 62 8.01 10.13 -1.50
CA GLY A 62 6.62 10.55 -1.57
C GLY A 62 5.78 9.87 -0.49
N PHE A 63 4.51 10.25 -0.40
CA PHE A 63 3.55 9.64 0.52
C PHE A 63 2.22 9.37 -0.19
N VAL A 64 1.62 8.22 0.08
CA VAL A 64 0.20 7.95 -0.19
C VAL A 64 -0.54 7.70 1.10
N PHE A 65 -1.85 7.88 1.07
CA PHE A 65 -2.72 7.52 2.19
C PHE A 65 -3.50 6.27 1.82
N ALA A 66 -3.51 5.28 2.71
CA ALA A 66 -4.22 4.03 2.53
C ALA A 66 -5.01 3.70 3.79
N THR A 67 -6.18 3.09 3.63
CA THR A 67 -7.04 2.74 4.76
C THR A 67 -6.92 1.26 5.10
N ALA A 68 -7.02 0.90 6.37
CA ALA A 68 -7.13 -0.50 6.77
C ALA A 68 -8.36 -1.15 6.11
N PRO A 69 -8.26 -2.40 5.65
CA PRO A 69 -9.40 -3.16 5.17
C PRO A 69 -10.45 -3.32 6.26
N ARG A 70 -11.72 -3.24 5.86
CA ARG A 70 -12.86 -3.54 6.71
C ARG A 70 -13.40 -4.94 6.39
N PHE A 71 -13.90 -5.60 7.43
CA PHE A 71 -14.51 -6.92 7.35
C PHE A 71 -15.84 -6.89 8.09
N THR A 72 -16.87 -7.45 7.46
CA THR A 72 -18.15 -7.74 8.08
C THR A 72 -18.04 -9.01 8.94
N ASP A 73 -18.92 -9.16 9.92
CA ASP A 73 -18.95 -10.36 10.76
C ASP A 73 -19.20 -11.64 9.94
N GLN A 74 -19.95 -11.54 8.84
CA GLN A 74 -20.19 -12.64 7.92
C GLN A 74 -18.92 -13.12 7.20
N GLU A 75 -18.05 -12.19 6.79
CA GLU A 75 -16.78 -12.54 6.13
C GLU A 75 -15.79 -13.22 7.08
N LEU A 76 -15.91 -12.94 8.38
CA LEU A 76 -15.06 -13.52 9.43
C LEU A 76 -15.61 -14.85 9.97
N ALA A 77 -16.88 -15.16 9.71
CA ALA A 77 -17.55 -16.34 10.23
C ALA A 77 -16.87 -17.62 9.75
N GLY A 78 -16.46 -18.46 10.71
CA GLY A 78 -15.77 -19.72 10.42
C GLY A 78 -14.32 -19.59 9.93
N LYS A 79 -13.76 -18.37 9.88
CA LYS A 79 -12.38 -18.13 9.48
C LYS A 79 -11.40 -18.25 10.64
N THR A 80 -10.27 -18.90 10.36
CA THR A 80 -9.12 -18.96 11.25
C THR A 80 -8.36 -17.63 11.26
N ALA A 81 -7.52 -17.42 12.28
CA ALA A 81 -6.68 -16.21 12.36
C ALA A 81 -5.75 -16.06 11.14
N ALA A 82 -5.18 -17.16 10.65
CA ALA A 82 -4.29 -17.15 9.49
C ALA A 82 -5.03 -16.76 8.20
N GLU A 83 -6.26 -17.26 8.01
CA GLU A 83 -7.09 -16.85 6.88
C GLU A 83 -7.44 -15.36 6.95
N VAL A 84 -7.81 -14.85 8.13
CA VAL A 84 -8.13 -13.42 8.29
C VAL A 84 -6.90 -12.54 8.05
N GLU A 85 -5.71 -12.95 8.50
CA GLU A 85 -4.47 -12.22 8.21
C GLU A 85 -4.16 -12.22 6.70
N ALA A 86 -4.33 -13.35 6.02
CA ALA A 86 -4.16 -13.45 4.57
C ALA A 86 -5.17 -12.56 3.81
N MET A 87 -6.44 -12.57 4.22
CA MET A 87 -7.49 -11.71 3.68
C MET A 87 -7.17 -10.22 3.90
N TRP A 88 -6.71 -9.86 5.09
CA TRP A 88 -6.29 -8.50 5.43
C TRP A 88 -5.15 -8.05 4.52
N ARG A 89 -4.09 -8.86 4.42
CA ARG A 89 -2.92 -8.58 3.57
C ARG A 89 -3.32 -8.41 2.11
N ALA A 90 -4.16 -9.29 1.59
CA ALA A 90 -4.62 -9.24 0.21
C ALA A 90 -5.39 -7.95 -0.10
N ARG A 91 -6.39 -7.59 0.74
CA ARG A 91 -7.17 -6.36 0.54
C ARG A 91 -6.32 -5.11 0.70
N PHE A 92 -5.38 -5.10 1.64
CA PHE A 92 -4.51 -3.95 1.84
C PHE A 92 -3.53 -3.79 0.67
N GLU A 93 -2.94 -4.88 0.17
CA GLU A 93 -2.10 -4.84 -1.02
C GLU A 93 -2.89 -4.37 -2.25
N GLU A 94 -4.13 -4.83 -2.43
CA GLU A 94 -5.01 -4.38 -3.51
C GLU A 94 -5.28 -2.87 -3.44
N ALA A 95 -5.62 -2.35 -2.25
CA ALA A 95 -5.79 -0.92 -2.02
C ALA A 95 -4.52 -0.14 -2.35
N LEU A 96 -3.35 -0.61 -1.89
CA LEU A 96 -2.06 0.01 -2.23
C LEU A 96 -1.80 -0.01 -3.73
N ARG A 97 -2.08 -1.12 -4.42
CA ARG A 97 -1.90 -1.22 -5.88
C ARG A 97 -2.78 -0.23 -6.63
N ALA A 98 -4.01 0.00 -6.18
CA ALA A 98 -4.90 1.01 -6.76
C ALA A 98 -4.32 2.42 -6.60
N GLU A 99 -3.92 2.80 -5.38
CA GLU A 99 -3.30 4.11 -5.10
C GLU A 99 -2.00 4.31 -5.91
N PHE A 100 -1.13 3.29 -5.93
CA PHE A 100 0.15 3.38 -6.63
C PHE A 100 0.01 3.32 -8.15
N SER A 101 -1.06 2.76 -8.69
CA SER A 101 -1.35 2.86 -10.13
C SER A 101 -1.53 4.33 -10.55
N ALA A 102 -2.24 5.12 -9.75
CA ALA A 102 -2.40 6.56 -10.00
C ALA A 102 -1.07 7.32 -9.87
N VAL A 103 -0.29 7.02 -8.82
CA VAL A 103 1.04 7.60 -8.62
C VAL A 103 1.99 7.31 -9.79
N VAL A 104 2.05 6.05 -10.24
CA VAL A 104 2.92 5.64 -11.36
C VAL A 104 2.46 6.30 -12.66
N ASN A 105 1.16 6.45 -12.89
CA ASN A 105 0.64 7.16 -14.05
C ASN A 105 1.05 8.64 -14.04
N VAL A 106 0.94 9.33 -12.90
CA VAL A 106 1.41 10.72 -12.75
C VAL A 106 2.92 10.81 -13.00
N TYR A 107 3.70 9.87 -12.45
CA TYR A 107 5.14 9.80 -12.71
C TYR A 107 5.45 9.66 -14.20
N ARG A 108 4.79 8.74 -14.90
CA ARG A 108 4.97 8.53 -16.35
C ARG A 108 4.63 9.77 -17.16
N MET A 109 3.48 10.40 -16.88
CA MET A 109 3.07 11.63 -17.55
C MET A 109 4.10 12.75 -17.36
N ASN A 110 4.59 12.95 -16.13
CA ASN A 110 5.63 13.94 -15.86
C ASN A 110 6.94 13.58 -16.57
N LYS A 111 7.34 12.30 -16.57
CA LYS A 111 8.53 11.83 -17.29
C LYS A 111 8.45 12.14 -18.78
N GLU A 112 7.29 11.96 -19.41
CA GLU A 112 7.06 12.26 -20.82
C GLU A 112 7.10 13.78 -21.10
N LEU A 113 6.47 14.60 -20.25
CA LEU A 113 6.42 16.05 -20.43
C LEU A 113 7.77 16.74 -20.23
N PHE A 114 8.60 16.21 -19.34
CA PHE A 114 9.90 16.79 -18.98
C PHE A 114 11.08 16.00 -19.58
N ARG A 115 10.83 15.14 -20.57
CA ARG A 115 11.90 14.50 -21.33
C ARG A 115 12.51 15.55 -22.27
N PRO A 116 13.82 15.84 -22.18
CA PRO A 116 14.49 16.73 -23.12
C PRO A 116 14.49 16.16 -24.54
#